data_AF-A0A6A9SHV9-F1
#
_entry.id   AF-A0A6A9SHV9-F1
#
_cell.length_a   1.000
_cell.length_b   1.000
_cell.length_c   1.000
_cell.angle_alpha   90.00
_cell.angle_beta   90.00
_cell.angle_gamma   90.00
#
_symmetry.space_group_name_H-M   'P 1'
#
loop_
_entity.id
_entity.type
_entity.pdbx_description
1 polymer ?
#
loop_
_entity_poly.entity_id
_entity_poly.type
_entity_poly.pdbx_seq_one_letter_code
_entity_poly.pdbx_strand_id
1 'polypeptide(L)' 'MAEFTNPYAEADPFVEAHFDCLDCGGKLWEYAIQGAMVCEDCRSMFRSKDVFADQVAETA' A
#
# COMPACT_ATOMS: atom_id res chain seq x y z
N MET A 1 29.87 16.52 11.57
CA MET A 1 28.41 16.41 11.81
C MET A 1 27.89 15.43 10.79
N ALA A 2 27.30 14.31 11.19
CA ALA A 2 26.76 13.35 10.24
C ALA A 2 25.48 13.93 9.64
N GLU A 3 25.37 13.90 8.32
CA GLU A 3 24.19 14.33 7.58
C GLU A 3 23.10 13.29 7.84
N PHE A 4 22.06 13.67 8.60
CA PHE A 4 20.90 12.82 8.82
C PHE A 4 19.99 12.92 7.59
N THR A 5 20.14 11.98 6.66
CA THR A 5 19.19 11.83 5.56
C THR A 5 17.92 11.21 6.13
N ASN A 6 16.83 11.97 6.11
CA ASN A 6 15.53 11.50 6.57
C ASN A 6 14.97 10.47 5.56
N PRO A 7 14.86 9.17 5.91
CA PRO A 7 14.31 8.16 5.01
C PRO A 7 12.81 8.38 4.72
N TYR A 8 12.13 9.20 5.53
CA TYR A 8 10.74 9.60 5.30
C TYR A 8 10.60 10.75 4.29
N ALA A 9 11.70 11.32 3.78
CA ALA A 9 11.66 12.38 2.77
C ALA A 9 11.55 11.86 1.33
N GLU A 10 11.91 10.59 1.10
CA GLU A 10 11.94 9.99 -0.25
C GLU A 10 10.66 9.24 -0.60
N ALA A 11 9.84 8.87 0.38
CA ALA A 11 8.60 8.13 0.18
C ALA A 11 7.45 8.76 0.98
N ASP A 12 6.35 9.11 0.31
CA ASP A 12 5.11 9.50 0.97
C ASP A 12 4.58 8.31 1.80
N PRO A 13 4.49 8.42 3.14
CA PRO A 13 4.22 7.27 4.01
C PRO A 13 2.79 6.72 3.89
N PHE A 14 1.88 7.50 3.30
CA PHE A 14 0.47 7.15 3.12
C PHE A 14 0.02 7.60 1.73
N VAL A 15 0.00 6.67 0.79
CA VAL A 15 -0.57 6.89 -0.54
C VAL A 15 -1.89 6.12 -0.62
N GLU A 16 -2.96 6.76 -1.11
CA GLU A 16 -4.19 6.03 -1.45
C GLU A 16 -3.81 5.00 -2.51
N ALA A 17 -3.93 3.72 -2.16
CA ALA A 17 -3.59 2.67 -3.10
C ALA A 17 -4.74 2.64 -4.14
N HIS A 18 -4.43 2.72 -5.42
CA HIS A 18 -5.43 2.62 -6.50
C HIS A 18 -5.98 1.17 -6.65
N PHE A 19 -6.17 0.47 -5.54
CA PHE A 19 -6.53 -0.93 -5.46
C PHE A 19 -7.74 -1.13 -4.56
N ASP A 20 -8.58 -2.09 -4.95
CA ASP A 20 -9.76 -2.46 -4.20
C ASP A 20 -9.40 -3.56 -3.18
N CYS A 21 -10.05 -3.53 -2.03
CA CYS A 21 -9.88 -4.55 -1.00
C CYS A 21 -10.34 -5.92 -1.51
N LEU A 22 -9.47 -6.93 -1.38
CA LEU A 22 -9.76 -8.30 -1.83
C LEU A 22 -10.91 -8.96 -1.07
N ASP A 23 -11.23 -8.48 0.14
CA ASP A 23 -12.31 -9.05 0.97
C ASP A 23 -13.66 -8.34 0.78
N CYS A 24 -13.66 -7.01 0.65
CA CYS A 24 -14.90 -6.22 0.70
C CYS A 24 -15.09 -5.21 -0.44
N GLY A 25 -14.11 -5.07 -1.35
CA GLY A 25 -14.16 -4.08 -2.43
C GLY A 25 -14.08 -2.62 -1.97
N GLY A 26 -13.74 -2.38 -0.71
CA GLY A 26 -13.47 -1.05 -0.16
C GLY A 26 -12.10 -0.51 -0.59
N LYS A 27 -11.81 0.76 -0.30
CA LYS A 27 -10.53 1.36 -0.66
C LYS A 27 -9.37 0.78 0.16
N LEU A 28 -8.24 0.55 -0.50
CA LEU A 28 -6.97 0.22 0.15
C LEU A 28 -6.06 1.44 0.33
N TRP A 29 -5.38 1.48 1.46
CA TRP A 29 -4.35 2.47 1.79
C TRP A 29 -3.01 1.78 1.90
N GLU A 30 -1.97 2.31 1.23
CA GLU A 30 -0.64 1.71 1.26
C GLU A 30 0.26 2.36 2.33
N TYR A 31 0.84 1.51 3.18
CA TYR A 31 1.98 1.83 4.02
C TYR A 31 3.27 1.54 3.23
N ALA A 32 3.70 2.51 2.43
CA ALA A 32 4.81 2.35 1.47
C ALA A 32 6.10 1.78 2.09
N ILE A 33 6.41 2.18 3.33
CA ILE A 33 7.62 1.72 4.04
C ILE A 33 7.55 0.24 4.44
N GLN A 34 6.34 -0.28 4.67
CA GLN A 34 6.12 -1.66 5.13
C GLN A 34 5.71 -2.59 3.98
N GLY A 35 5.42 -2.05 2.79
CA GLY A 35 4.93 -2.84 1.66
C GLY A 35 3.63 -3.56 1.97
N ALA A 36 2.76 -2.91 2.75
CA ALA A 36 1.50 -3.46 3.20
C ALA A 36 0.35 -2.49 2.91
N MET A 37 -0.80 -3.04 2.55
CA MET A 37 -2.03 -2.31 2.30
C MET A 37 -3.07 -2.64 3.37
N VAL A 38 -3.80 -1.63 3.83
CA VAL A 38 -4.88 -1.79 4.78
C VAL A 38 -6.19 -1.32 4.17
N CYS A 39 -7.27 -2.08 4.38
CA CYS A 39 -8.60 -1.61 4.04
C CYS A 39 -9.17 -0.74 5.16
N GLU A 40 -9.72 0.42 4.80
CA GLU A 40 -10.37 1.31 5.76
C GLU A 40 -11.64 0.69 6.37
N ASP A 41 -12.42 -0.03 5.56
CA ASP A 41 -13.73 -0.56 5.94
C ASP A 41 -13.62 -1.81 6.81
N CYS A 42 -12.94 -2.84 6.33
CA CYS A 42 -12.86 -4.13 7.02
C CYS A 42 -11.62 -4.29 7.91
N ARG A 43 -10.66 -3.35 7.85
CA ARG A 43 -9.36 -3.41 8.55
C ARG A 43 -8.52 -4.64 8.23
N SER A 44 -8.82 -5.34 7.12
CA SER A 44 -7.96 -6.39 6.58
C SER A 44 -6.63 -5.79 6.14
N MET A 45 -5.56 -6.56 6.32
CA MET A 45 -4.21 -6.18 5.95
C MET A 45 -3.68 -7.15 4.90
N PHE A 46 -3.17 -6.61 3.81
CA PHE A 46 -2.64 -7.35 2.67
C PHE A 46 -1.20 -6.92 2.42
N ARG A 47 -0.41 -7.78 1.78
CA ARG A 47 0.90 -7.35 1.28
C ARG A 47 0.69 -6.66 -0.05
N SER A 48 1.34 -5.52 -0.26
CA SER A 48 1.22 -4.77 -1.52
C SER A 48 1.46 -5.67 -2.72
N LYS A 49 2.53 -6.47 -2.71
CA LYS A 49 2.86 -7.40 -3.81
C LYS A 49 1.75 -8.38 -4.18
N ASP A 50 0.93 -8.82 -3.21
CA ASP A 50 -0.11 -9.82 -3.42
C ASP A 50 -1.33 -9.14 -4.07
N VAL A 51 -1.67 -7.92 -3.63
CA VAL A 51 -2.71 -7.08 -4.25
C VAL A 51 -2.31 -6.65 -5.67
N PHE A 52 -1.06 -6.23 -5.86
CA PHE A 52 -0.53 -5.90 -7.19
C PHE A 52 -0.57 -7.09 -8.14
N ALA A 53 -0.19 -8.29 -7.68
CA ALA A 53 -0.22 -9.50 -8.50
C ALA A 53 -1.65 -9.90 -8.88
N ASP A 54 -2.62 -9.68 -8.01
CA ASP A 54 -4.04 -9.98 -8.26
C ASP A 54 -4.64 -8.98 -9.27
N GLN A 55 -4.51 -7.68 -9.01
CA GLN A 55 -5.28 -6.67 -9.75
C GLN A 55 -4.56 -6.06 -10.97
N VAL A 56 -3.22 -6.07 -11.01
CA VAL A 56 -2.48 -5.56 -12.18
C VAL A 56 -2.31 -6.64 -13.25
N ALA A 57 -2.11 -7.90 -12.85
CA ALA A 57 -1.92 -9.00 -13.80
C ALA A 57 -3.17 -9.32 -14.62
N GLU A 58 -4.37 -9.04 -14.10
CA GLU A 58 -5.62 -9.21 -14.86
C GLU A 58 -5.83 -8.14 -15.94
N THR A 59 -5.03 -7.07 -15.94
CA THR A 59 -5.18 -5.94 -16.89
C THR A 59 -4.12 -5.93 -18.02
N ALA A 60 -3.29 -6.98 -18.15
CA ALA A 60 -2.25 -7.10 -19.19
C ALA A 60 -2.66 -8.06 -20.32
#